data_AF-A0A521GJ43-F1
#
_entry.id   AF-A0A521GJ43-F1
#
_cell.length_a   1.000
_cell.length_b   1.000
_cell.length_c   1.000
_cell.angle_alpha   90.00
_cell.angle_beta   90.00
_cell.angle_gamma   90.00
#
_symmetry.space_group_name_H-M   'P 1'
#
loop_
_entity.id
_entity.type
_entity.pdbx_description
1 polymer ?
#
loop_
_entity_poly.entity_id
_entity_poly.type
_entity_poly.pdbx_seq_one_letter_code
_entity_poly.pdbx_strand_id
1 'polypeptide(L)'
;MSNIFIISLLLTSLSGFAQVITPPPMGNEPVVQFGMLNGPIQRCGTVARKPLKPIPSAEMARVAQKAGALPYSIKVYLTVFANNDGSNRASTDADQLRQFNAMVEQYRPHSICFVLMGLREVRNSDLNSQDKSEESELEPFLVPGALNLFTHAVVQNSEGMLGGTAYDIPNTGAYASLSGNNIGNSNDVVTMSHEVGHVLGLFHTFENHPLDPLHGTESVERNRNASCWDCDVDGDYICDTPADPDQDGDDRYLQSNTTSLSANCAYTGNRRDECGVLYTPATNNFMSYGRFACLNTVTVGQGTRMRYFLANESDFASILAPETAAAPLFFPYSILLTSGNVLDVSRDLFTLGELGPYQVQQSATVVLRSKRIVLKPGVRFSPGVGGRVHLTNNPNCE
;
A
#
# COMPACT_ATOMS: atom_id res chain seq x y z
N MET A 1 -40.41 -29.75 10.08
CA MET A 1 -39.98 -28.35 10.33
C MET A 1 -38.47 -28.33 10.50
N SER A 2 -37.76 -27.86 9.48
CA SER A 2 -36.42 -27.24 9.60
C SER A 2 -36.10 -26.68 8.22
N ASN A 3 -36.25 -25.36 8.09
CA ASN A 3 -35.96 -24.61 6.88
C ASN A 3 -34.45 -24.50 6.73
N ILE A 4 -33.91 -25.09 5.67
CA ILE A 4 -32.53 -24.84 5.22
C ILE A 4 -32.61 -23.63 4.28
N PHE A 5 -32.03 -22.52 4.71
CA PHE A 5 -31.84 -21.34 3.87
C PHE A 5 -30.81 -21.66 2.78
N ILE A 6 -31.28 -21.73 1.54
CA ILE A 6 -30.44 -21.82 0.34
C ILE A 6 -29.95 -20.40 0.04
N ILE A 7 -28.70 -20.09 0.35
CA ILE A 7 -28.01 -18.91 -0.19
C ILE A 7 -27.53 -19.30 -1.59
N SER A 8 -28.26 -18.83 -2.59
CA SER A 8 -27.91 -18.96 -4.01
C SER A 8 -26.79 -17.98 -4.33
N LEU A 9 -25.53 -18.44 -4.34
CA LEU A 9 -24.41 -17.66 -4.84
C LEU A 9 -24.33 -17.85 -6.36
N LEU A 10 -24.94 -16.94 -7.11
CA LEU A 10 -24.76 -16.87 -8.57
C LEU A 10 -23.28 -16.56 -8.86
N LEU A 11 -22.54 -17.56 -9.36
CA LEU A 11 -21.30 -17.34 -10.09
C LEU A 11 -21.65 -16.76 -11.46
N THR A 12 -21.69 -15.44 -11.56
CA THR A 12 -21.61 -14.75 -12.86
C THR A 12 -20.15 -14.74 -13.29
N SER A 13 -19.90 -15.31 -14.46
CA SER A 13 -18.62 -15.21 -15.17
C SER A 13 -18.31 -13.74 -15.46
N LEU A 14 -17.37 -13.16 -14.72
CA LEU A 14 -16.75 -11.88 -15.08
C LEU A 14 -15.89 -12.09 -16.33
N SER A 15 -16.52 -11.95 -17.49
CA SER A 15 -15.83 -11.63 -18.73
C SER A 15 -15.34 -10.19 -18.60
N GLY A 16 -14.02 -10.00 -18.55
CA GLY A 16 -13.39 -8.69 -18.57
C GLY A 16 -13.66 -8.01 -19.91
N PHE A 17 -14.77 -7.28 -20.00
CA PHE A 17 -14.91 -6.23 -20.97
C PHE A 17 -14.12 -5.02 -20.46
N ALA A 18 -13.20 -4.51 -21.29
CA ALA A 18 -12.82 -3.11 -21.22
C ALA A 18 -14.08 -2.30 -21.58
N GLN A 19 -14.94 -2.04 -20.59
CA GLN A 19 -16.00 -1.05 -20.72
C GLN A 19 -15.40 0.30 -20.37
N VAL A 20 -15.44 1.21 -21.35
CA VAL A 20 -15.45 2.64 -21.06
C VAL A 20 -16.73 2.88 -20.26
N ILE A 21 -16.62 2.94 -18.93
CA ILE A 21 -17.72 3.33 -18.07
C ILE A 21 -17.85 4.84 -18.23
N THR A 22 -18.79 5.29 -19.05
CA THR A 22 -19.20 6.69 -19.06
C THR A 22 -20.05 6.95 -17.82
N PRO A 23 -19.69 7.91 -16.94
CA PRO A 23 -20.49 8.24 -15.77
C PRO A 23 -21.86 8.83 -16.17
N PRO A 24 -22.88 8.77 -15.29
CA PRO A 24 -24.16 9.43 -15.54
C PRO A 24 -23.97 10.94 -15.74
N PRO A 25 -24.83 11.61 -16.54
CA PRO A 25 -24.69 13.04 -16.78
C PRO A 25 -25.03 13.80 -15.49
N MET A 26 -24.00 14.29 -14.81
CA MET A 26 -24.16 15.26 -13.73
C MET A 26 -24.05 16.66 -14.32
N GLY A 27 -24.92 17.54 -13.81
CA GLY A 27 -25.19 18.87 -14.36
C GLY A 27 -23.95 19.73 -14.53
N ASN A 28 -24.04 20.66 -15.47
CA ASN A 28 -23.04 21.68 -15.76
C ASN A 28 -22.86 22.62 -14.55
N GLU A 29 -22.18 22.18 -13.51
CA GLU A 29 -21.52 23.09 -12.58
C GLU A 29 -20.18 23.51 -13.21
N PRO A 30 -19.88 24.81 -13.27
CA PRO A 30 -18.67 25.28 -13.93
C PRO A 30 -17.44 24.72 -13.20
N VAL A 31 -16.63 23.95 -13.94
CA VAL A 31 -15.26 23.59 -13.55
C VAL A 31 -14.53 24.90 -13.25
N VAL A 32 -14.37 25.21 -11.96
CA VAL A 32 -13.52 26.31 -11.54
C VAL A 32 -12.11 25.83 -11.81
N GLN A 33 -11.54 26.30 -12.92
CA GLN A 33 -10.13 26.15 -13.23
C GLN A 33 -9.34 26.94 -12.19
N PHE A 34 -9.11 26.32 -11.03
CA PHE A 34 -8.24 26.88 -10.01
C PHE A 34 -6.83 26.91 -10.59
N GLY A 35 -6.38 28.12 -10.91
CA GLY A 35 -5.01 28.37 -11.31
C GLY A 35 -4.07 27.77 -10.26
N MET A 36 -2.96 27.20 -10.74
CA MET A 36 -1.87 26.63 -9.95
C MET A 36 -1.69 27.38 -8.62
N LEU A 37 -2.24 26.83 -7.54
CA LEU A 37 -2.04 27.37 -6.21
C LEU A 37 -0.60 27.03 -5.82
N ASN A 38 0.27 28.04 -5.87
CA ASN A 38 1.66 28.00 -5.39
C ASN A 38 1.71 27.93 -3.85
N GLY A 39 0.98 27.00 -3.24
CA GLY A 39 1.10 26.67 -1.82
C GLY A 39 2.30 25.75 -1.57
N PRO A 40 2.85 25.73 -0.35
CA PRO A 40 3.85 24.73 0.02
C PRO A 40 3.24 23.33 -0.15
N ILE A 41 3.90 22.45 -0.92
CA ILE A 41 3.50 21.05 -1.00
C ILE A 41 3.75 20.43 0.38
N GLN A 42 2.68 19.94 1.01
CA GLN A 42 2.77 19.07 2.16
C GLN A 42 3.09 17.66 1.68
N ARG A 43 3.99 16.97 2.37
CA ARG A 43 4.46 15.65 1.91
C ARG A 43 3.38 14.59 1.95
N CYS A 44 2.75 14.43 3.10
CA CYS A 44 1.66 13.50 3.33
C CYS A 44 0.53 14.22 4.07
N GLY A 45 -0.70 13.94 3.67
CA GLY A 45 -1.89 14.44 4.34
C GLY A 45 -2.50 13.43 5.31
N THR A 46 -1.88 12.29 5.57
CA THR A 46 -2.43 11.24 6.43
C THR A 46 -2.47 11.68 7.89
N VAL A 47 -3.62 11.45 8.54
CA VAL A 47 -3.82 11.67 9.97
C VAL A 47 -4.65 10.49 10.48
N ALA A 48 -4.28 9.92 11.63
CA ALA A 48 -5.07 8.87 12.25
C ALA A 48 -6.43 9.41 12.73
N ARG A 49 -7.51 8.71 12.41
CA ARG A 49 -8.88 9.09 12.82
C ARG A 49 -9.19 8.71 14.26
N LYS A 50 -8.40 7.81 14.83
CA LYS A 50 -8.55 7.29 16.18
C LYS A 50 -7.20 7.32 16.89
N PRO A 51 -7.17 7.55 18.22
CA PRO A 51 -5.96 7.32 18.98
C PRO A 51 -5.60 5.84 18.85
N LEU A 52 -4.49 5.52 18.17
CA LEU A 52 -3.92 4.19 18.27
C LEU A 52 -3.10 4.12 19.55
N LYS A 53 -3.20 2.97 20.22
CA LYS A 53 -2.38 2.67 21.39
C LYS A 53 -1.08 1.99 20.94
N PRO A 54 -0.02 2.06 21.76
CA PRO A 54 1.14 1.22 21.58
C PRO A 54 0.74 -0.26 21.50
N ILE A 55 1.35 -1.02 20.59
CA ILE A 55 1.19 -2.47 20.57
C ILE A 55 2.03 -3.02 21.73
N PRO A 56 1.46 -3.84 22.64
CA PRO A 56 2.22 -4.40 23.75
C PRO A 56 3.49 -5.10 23.27
N SER A 57 4.63 -4.85 23.93
CA SER A 57 5.93 -5.39 23.47
C SER A 57 5.95 -6.92 23.39
N ALA A 58 5.14 -7.61 24.20
CA ALA A 58 4.97 -9.06 24.14
C ALA A 58 4.31 -9.53 22.82
N GLU A 59 3.37 -8.76 22.29
CA GLU A 59 2.72 -9.05 21.01
C GLU A 59 3.66 -8.76 19.83
N MET A 60 4.39 -7.64 19.88
CA MET A 60 5.45 -7.34 18.93
C MET A 60 6.51 -8.45 18.91
N ALA A 61 6.95 -8.91 20.08
CA ALA A 61 7.90 -10.02 20.20
C ALA A 61 7.35 -11.32 19.62
N ARG A 62 6.06 -11.63 19.85
CA ARG A 62 5.40 -12.81 19.27
C ARG A 62 5.36 -12.76 17.74
N VAL A 63 5.11 -11.59 17.15
CA VAL A 63 5.13 -11.41 15.68
C VAL A 63 6.56 -11.50 15.14
N ALA A 64 7.54 -10.91 15.83
CA ALA A 64 8.95 -10.99 15.46
C ALA A 64 9.49 -12.43 15.50
N GLN A 65 9.09 -13.24 16.49
CA GLN A 65 9.49 -14.66 16.62
C GLN A 65 8.96 -15.56 15.50
N LYS A 66 7.95 -15.12 14.72
CA LYS A 66 7.49 -15.83 13.52
C LYS A 66 8.43 -15.66 12.31
N ALA A 67 9.64 -15.13 12.51
CA ALA A 67 10.71 -15.09 11.51
C ALA A 67 11.00 -16.52 10.98
N GLY A 68 10.47 -16.85 9.81
CA GLY A 68 10.48 -18.20 9.23
C GLY A 68 9.13 -18.64 8.63
N ALA A 69 8.04 -17.94 8.96
CA ALA A 69 6.78 -18.05 8.22
C ALA A 69 6.93 -17.50 6.81
N LEU A 70 6.10 -17.99 5.87
CA LEU A 70 6.03 -17.41 4.53
C LEU A 70 5.71 -15.92 4.61
N PRO A 71 6.37 -15.07 3.78
CA PRO A 71 6.05 -13.65 3.71
C PRO A 71 4.55 -13.39 3.54
N TYR A 72 4.05 -12.30 4.09
CA TYR A 72 2.73 -11.81 3.73
C TYR A 72 2.78 -11.34 2.28
N SER A 73 1.83 -11.76 1.45
CA SER A 73 1.80 -11.37 0.04
C SER A 73 0.52 -10.58 -0.21
N ILE A 74 0.65 -9.27 -0.35
CA ILE A 74 -0.47 -8.34 -0.53
C ILE A 74 -0.78 -8.22 -2.03
N LYS A 75 -2.04 -8.42 -2.40
CA LYS A 75 -2.55 -8.15 -3.75
C LYS A 75 -2.74 -6.65 -3.91
N VAL A 76 -2.16 -6.04 -4.94
CA VAL A 76 -2.20 -4.59 -5.18
C VAL A 76 -2.86 -4.30 -6.53
N TYR A 77 -3.72 -3.29 -6.58
CA TYR A 77 -4.30 -2.79 -7.82
C TYR A 77 -4.01 -1.30 -7.97
N LEU A 78 -3.46 -0.90 -9.12
CA LEU A 78 -3.13 0.49 -9.42
C LEU A 78 -4.22 1.10 -10.32
N THR A 79 -4.76 2.25 -9.92
CA THR A 79 -5.69 3.04 -10.74
C THR A 79 -5.10 4.42 -10.96
N VAL A 80 -4.89 4.80 -12.23
CA VAL A 80 -4.39 6.12 -12.62
C VAL A 80 -5.54 6.93 -13.21
N PHE A 81 -5.82 8.09 -12.64
CA PHE A 81 -6.85 8.97 -13.17
C PHE A 81 -6.33 9.84 -14.33
N ALA A 82 -7.24 10.19 -15.23
CA ALA A 82 -7.07 11.14 -16.31
C ALA A 82 -8.35 11.99 -16.43
N ASN A 83 -8.29 13.09 -17.17
CA ASN A 83 -9.48 13.87 -17.47
C ASN A 83 -10.48 13.06 -18.32
N ASN A 84 -11.74 13.47 -18.32
CA ASN A 84 -12.82 12.82 -19.07
C ASN A 84 -12.52 12.65 -20.57
N ASP A 85 -11.78 13.60 -21.16
CA ASP A 85 -11.35 13.56 -22.57
C ASP A 85 -10.10 12.70 -22.81
N GLY A 86 -9.52 12.11 -21.76
CA GLY A 86 -8.28 11.34 -21.79
C GLY A 86 -7.00 12.19 -21.72
N SER A 87 -7.12 13.51 -21.59
CA SER A 87 -5.97 14.39 -21.35
C SER A 87 -5.51 14.31 -19.88
N ASN A 88 -4.34 14.88 -19.60
CA ASN A 88 -3.81 15.05 -18.23
C ASN A 88 -3.84 13.77 -17.38
N ARG A 89 -3.44 12.63 -17.97
CA ARG A 89 -3.25 11.40 -17.21
C ARG A 89 -2.21 11.64 -16.11
N ALA A 90 -2.54 11.28 -14.87
CA ALA A 90 -1.76 11.65 -13.69
C ALA A 90 -0.30 11.18 -13.69
N SER A 91 0.01 10.05 -14.32
CA SER A 91 1.38 9.52 -14.44
C SER A 91 1.48 8.51 -15.57
N THR A 92 2.68 8.06 -15.93
CA THR A 92 2.88 6.97 -16.91
C THR A 92 2.87 5.60 -16.25
N ASP A 93 2.62 4.54 -17.02
CA ASP A 93 2.73 3.16 -16.49
C ASP A 93 4.15 2.83 -16.04
N ALA A 94 5.17 3.41 -16.70
CA ALA A 94 6.56 3.22 -16.32
C ALA A 94 6.85 3.83 -14.93
N ASP A 95 6.29 5.00 -14.63
CA ASP A 95 6.43 5.65 -13.32
C ASP A 95 5.70 4.86 -12.22
N GLN A 96 4.49 4.38 -12.51
CA GLN A 96 3.73 3.50 -11.62
C GLN A 96 4.51 2.23 -11.27
N LEU A 97 5.07 1.57 -12.28
CA LEU A 97 5.86 0.35 -12.08
C LEU A 97 7.19 0.63 -11.38
N ARG A 98 7.81 1.80 -11.60
CA ARG A 98 9.01 2.23 -10.85
C ARG A 98 8.72 2.31 -9.35
N GLN A 99 7.65 3.02 -8.97
CA GLN A 99 7.24 3.17 -7.57
C GLN A 99 6.83 1.83 -6.95
N PHE A 100 6.05 1.02 -7.68
CA PHE A 100 5.66 -0.32 -7.22
C PHE A 100 6.87 -1.23 -6.96
N ASN A 101 7.85 -1.25 -7.87
CA ASN A 101 9.05 -2.06 -7.70
C ASN A 101 9.95 -1.55 -6.56
N ALA A 102 10.06 -0.23 -6.37
CA ALA A 102 10.75 0.34 -5.23
C ALA A 102 10.09 -0.08 -3.90
N MET A 103 8.76 -0.01 -3.82
CA MET A 103 7.99 -0.47 -2.67
C MET A 103 8.21 -1.97 -2.41
N VAL A 104 8.21 -2.81 -3.45
CA VAL A 104 8.54 -4.24 -3.30
C VAL A 104 9.91 -4.42 -2.62
N GLU A 105 10.96 -3.75 -3.11
CA GLU A 105 12.30 -3.90 -2.54
C GLU A 105 12.41 -3.38 -1.10
N GLN A 106 11.72 -2.28 -0.80
CA GLN A 106 11.76 -1.65 0.53
C GLN A 106 11.06 -2.50 1.60
N TYR A 107 10.02 -3.25 1.23
CA TYR A 107 9.25 -4.09 2.16
C TYR A 107 9.73 -5.53 2.26
N ARG A 108 10.46 -6.02 1.24
CA ARG A 108 10.97 -7.39 1.18
C ARG A 108 11.79 -7.81 2.41
N PRO A 109 12.71 -7.00 2.97
CA PRO A 109 13.44 -7.32 4.21
C PRO A 109 12.52 -7.54 5.42
N HIS A 110 11.30 -7.04 5.38
CA HIS A 110 10.30 -7.13 6.44
C HIS A 110 9.30 -8.28 6.22
N SER A 111 9.60 -9.22 5.33
CA SER A 111 8.73 -10.37 5.01
C SER A 111 7.32 -9.96 4.57
N ILE A 112 7.24 -8.86 3.82
CA ILE A 112 6.03 -8.37 3.16
C ILE A 112 6.36 -8.27 1.67
N CYS A 113 5.54 -8.92 0.85
CA CYS A 113 5.63 -8.86 -0.61
C CYS A 113 4.37 -8.24 -1.19
N PHE A 114 4.45 -7.90 -2.47
CA PHE A 114 3.32 -7.44 -3.25
C PHE A 114 3.15 -8.21 -4.55
N VAL A 115 1.91 -8.33 -4.99
CA VAL A 115 1.53 -8.90 -6.29
C VAL A 115 0.68 -7.88 -7.01
N LEU A 116 1.20 -7.37 -8.14
CA LEU A 116 0.45 -6.46 -8.98
C LEU A 116 -0.67 -7.23 -9.70
N MET A 117 -1.91 -7.00 -9.27
CA MET A 117 -3.11 -7.62 -9.83
C MET A 117 -3.56 -6.93 -11.12
N GLY A 118 -3.26 -5.65 -11.26
CA GLY A 118 -3.59 -4.88 -12.44
C GLY A 118 -3.19 -3.42 -12.30
N LEU A 119 -3.13 -2.76 -13.46
CA LEU A 119 -3.00 -1.32 -13.59
C LEU A 119 -4.06 -0.90 -14.61
N ARG A 120 -4.87 0.10 -14.28
CA ARG A 120 -5.84 0.69 -15.21
C ARG A 120 -5.78 2.21 -15.22
N GLU A 121 -6.25 2.78 -16.32
CA GLU A 121 -6.63 4.18 -16.39
C GLU A 121 -8.14 4.32 -16.14
N VAL A 122 -8.54 5.35 -15.40
CA VAL A 122 -9.94 5.79 -15.27
C VAL A 122 -10.03 7.25 -15.70
N ARG A 123 -10.99 7.56 -16.56
CA ARG A 123 -11.25 8.94 -17.02
C ARG A 123 -12.33 9.56 -16.17
N ASN A 124 -11.89 10.41 -15.24
CA ASN A 124 -12.75 11.17 -14.36
C ASN A 124 -12.02 12.47 -14.00
N SER A 125 -12.40 13.59 -14.61
CA SER A 125 -11.74 14.88 -14.35
C SER A 125 -11.85 15.33 -12.89
N ASP A 126 -12.94 14.97 -12.22
CA ASP A 126 -13.24 15.31 -10.83
C ASP A 126 -12.24 14.60 -9.91
N LEU A 127 -12.23 13.26 -10.00
CA LEU A 127 -11.25 12.44 -9.30
C LEU A 127 -9.82 12.62 -9.80
N ASN A 128 -9.56 13.27 -10.94
CA ASN A 128 -8.18 13.59 -11.32
C ASN A 128 -7.61 14.77 -10.48
N SER A 129 -8.47 15.44 -9.71
CA SER A 129 -8.16 16.47 -8.73
C SER A 129 -8.79 16.12 -7.37
N GLN A 130 -8.19 15.19 -6.65
CA GLN A 130 -8.76 14.64 -5.41
C GLN A 130 -8.59 15.58 -4.22
N ASP A 131 -9.69 16.01 -3.60
CA ASP A 131 -9.67 16.52 -2.23
C ASP A 131 -9.70 15.34 -1.24
N LYS A 132 -8.83 15.34 -0.23
CA LYS A 132 -8.79 14.29 0.80
C LYS A 132 -10.13 14.14 1.54
N SER A 133 -10.88 15.22 1.69
CA SER A 133 -12.19 15.19 2.37
C SER A 133 -13.28 14.47 1.57
N GLU A 134 -13.07 14.24 0.27
CA GLU A 134 -14.00 13.58 -0.66
C GLU A 134 -13.62 12.09 -0.89
N GLU A 135 -13.09 11.44 0.15
CA GLU A 135 -12.64 10.04 0.12
C GLU A 135 -13.71 9.06 -0.39
N SER A 136 -14.99 9.27 -0.05
CA SER A 136 -16.08 8.36 -0.39
C SER A 136 -16.31 8.23 -1.90
N GLU A 137 -15.84 9.19 -2.70
CA GLU A 137 -15.95 9.15 -4.16
C GLU A 137 -15.04 8.08 -4.80
N LEU A 138 -14.06 7.57 -4.05
CA LEU A 138 -13.18 6.49 -4.47
C LEU A 138 -13.84 5.10 -4.34
N GLU A 139 -14.87 4.96 -3.51
CA GLU A 139 -15.50 3.66 -3.20
C GLU A 139 -15.95 2.88 -4.45
N PRO A 140 -16.60 3.50 -5.46
CA PRO A 140 -17.01 2.79 -6.68
C PRO A 140 -15.82 2.27 -7.52
N PHE A 141 -14.62 2.77 -7.26
CA PHE A 141 -13.39 2.41 -7.98
C PHE A 141 -12.51 1.43 -7.20
N LEU A 142 -12.90 1.00 -6.01
CA LEU A 142 -12.19 -0.06 -5.30
C LEU A 142 -12.28 -1.38 -6.07
N VAL A 143 -11.16 -2.08 -6.19
CA VAL A 143 -11.08 -3.47 -6.64
C VAL A 143 -11.12 -4.36 -5.40
N PRO A 144 -12.19 -5.16 -5.20
CA PRO A 144 -12.32 -5.99 -4.01
C PRO A 144 -11.18 -7.00 -3.86
N GLY A 145 -10.73 -7.21 -2.62
CA GLY A 145 -9.67 -8.17 -2.31
C GLY A 145 -8.29 -7.75 -2.81
N ALA A 146 -8.05 -6.45 -3.00
CA ALA A 146 -6.74 -5.87 -3.26
C ALA A 146 -6.56 -4.58 -2.45
N LEU A 147 -5.30 -4.25 -2.15
CA LEU A 147 -4.88 -2.91 -1.77
C LEU A 147 -4.99 -2.00 -2.99
N ASN A 148 -5.82 -0.96 -2.93
CA ASN A 148 -6.08 -0.06 -4.03
C ASN A 148 -5.24 1.21 -3.92
N LEU A 149 -4.38 1.45 -4.90
CA LEU A 149 -3.57 2.68 -4.96
C LEU A 149 -4.07 3.54 -6.11
N PHE A 150 -4.60 4.70 -5.75
CA PHE A 150 -5.16 5.68 -6.67
C PHE A 150 -4.12 6.76 -6.95
N THR A 151 -3.87 7.08 -8.22
CA THR A 151 -2.98 8.18 -8.60
C THR A 151 -3.76 9.25 -9.32
N HIS A 152 -3.70 10.46 -8.80
CA HIS A 152 -4.47 11.63 -9.25
C HIS A 152 -3.49 12.69 -9.76
N ALA A 153 -3.88 13.53 -10.74
CA ALA A 153 -2.99 14.61 -11.16
C ALA A 153 -2.72 15.60 -10.01
N VAL A 154 -3.73 15.82 -9.16
CA VAL A 154 -3.62 16.59 -7.92
C VAL A 154 -4.26 15.80 -6.78
N VAL A 155 -3.61 15.81 -5.62
CA VAL A 155 -4.19 15.45 -4.33
C VAL A 155 -4.05 16.67 -3.42
N GLN A 156 -5.10 17.05 -2.70
CA GLN A 156 -5.11 18.28 -1.91
C GLN A 156 -5.97 18.17 -0.63
N ASN A 157 -5.86 19.16 0.22
CA ASN A 157 -6.75 19.44 1.35
C ASN A 157 -7.00 20.96 1.44
N SER A 158 -7.61 21.41 2.53
CA SER A 158 -7.84 22.83 2.79
C SER A 158 -6.57 23.68 2.96
N GLU A 159 -5.40 23.05 3.19
CA GLU A 159 -4.13 23.70 3.48
C GLU A 159 -3.20 23.78 2.25
N GLY A 160 -3.37 22.87 1.28
CA GLY A 160 -2.60 22.87 0.04
C GLY A 160 -2.56 21.52 -0.67
N MET A 161 -1.56 21.37 -1.54
CA MET A 161 -1.31 20.13 -2.27
C MET A 161 -0.58 19.12 -1.40
N LEU A 162 -0.95 17.85 -1.56
CA LEU A 162 -0.39 16.70 -0.86
C LEU A 162 0.44 15.84 -1.82
N GLY A 163 1.50 15.21 -1.31
CA GLY A 163 2.18 14.12 -2.04
C GLY A 163 1.39 12.82 -2.02
N GLY A 164 0.64 12.57 -0.94
CA GLY A 164 -0.26 11.42 -0.80
C GLY A 164 -1.10 11.47 0.47
N THR A 165 -2.01 10.50 0.61
CA THR A 165 -2.80 10.24 1.82
C THR A 165 -3.27 8.79 1.84
N ALA A 166 -3.10 8.12 2.98
CA ALA A 166 -3.66 6.82 3.30
C ALA A 166 -5.00 6.90 4.02
N TYR A 167 -5.47 8.11 4.34
CA TYR A 167 -6.78 8.43 4.92
C TYR A 167 -7.05 8.00 6.37
N ASP A 168 -6.40 6.95 6.87
CA ASP A 168 -6.39 6.52 8.28
C ASP A 168 -5.13 5.69 8.58
N ILE A 169 -4.87 5.39 9.85
CA ILE A 169 -3.74 4.56 10.30
C ILE A 169 -4.23 3.54 11.35
N PRO A 170 -4.12 2.22 11.10
CA PRO A 170 -4.08 1.64 9.76
C PRO A 170 -5.35 2.00 8.98
N ASN A 171 -5.26 2.10 7.66
CA ASN A 171 -6.45 2.15 6.83
C ASN A 171 -6.90 0.72 6.48
N THR A 172 -7.86 0.19 7.25
CA THR A 172 -8.40 -1.17 7.02
C THR A 172 -9.27 -1.28 5.77
N GLY A 173 -9.69 -0.14 5.18
CA GLY A 173 -10.27 -0.09 3.84
C GLY A 173 -9.27 -0.47 2.73
N ALA A 174 -7.97 -0.52 3.05
CA ALA A 174 -6.89 -0.93 2.16
C ALA A 174 -6.82 -0.10 0.87
N TYR A 175 -6.77 1.22 1.01
CA TYR A 175 -6.49 2.12 -0.11
C TYR A 175 -5.71 3.38 0.28
N ALA A 176 -5.09 4.00 -0.70
CA ALA A 176 -4.42 5.28 -0.57
C ALA A 176 -4.45 6.06 -1.88
N SER A 177 -4.30 7.37 -1.78
CA SER A 177 -4.22 8.29 -2.91
C SER A 177 -2.85 8.94 -2.99
N LEU A 178 -2.32 9.01 -4.20
CA LEU A 178 -0.96 9.41 -4.52
C LEU A 178 -1.00 10.56 -5.55
N SER A 179 -0.14 11.55 -5.36
CA SER A 179 0.02 12.64 -6.33
C SER A 179 0.83 12.18 -7.54
N GLY A 180 0.29 12.43 -8.73
CA GLY A 180 0.95 12.13 -10.01
C GLY A 180 2.29 12.83 -10.17
N ASN A 181 2.44 14.03 -9.58
CA ASN A 181 3.71 14.76 -9.56
C ASN A 181 4.79 14.00 -8.78
N ASN A 182 4.44 13.39 -7.64
CA ASN A 182 5.37 12.57 -6.85
C ASN A 182 5.68 11.26 -7.55
N ILE A 183 4.65 10.57 -8.06
CA ILE A 183 4.86 9.31 -8.77
C ILE A 183 5.73 9.49 -10.02
N GLY A 184 5.54 10.59 -10.77
CA GLY A 184 6.33 10.95 -11.93
C GLY A 184 7.75 11.43 -11.64
N ASN A 185 8.04 11.90 -10.41
CA ASN A 185 9.38 12.38 -10.05
C ASN A 185 10.37 11.23 -9.91
N SER A 186 11.39 11.19 -10.76
CA SER A 186 12.41 10.12 -10.75
C SER A 186 13.33 10.12 -9.52
N ASN A 187 13.37 11.21 -8.74
CA ASN A 187 14.10 11.29 -7.48
C ASN A 187 13.24 10.87 -6.28
N ASP A 188 11.95 10.59 -6.50
CA ASP A 188 11.01 10.06 -5.51
C ASP A 188 10.75 8.59 -5.85
N VAL A 189 11.04 7.72 -4.88
CA VAL A 189 10.78 6.28 -4.97
C VAL A 189 10.12 5.77 -3.68
N VAL A 190 9.51 6.68 -2.91
CA VAL A 190 9.02 6.39 -1.56
C VAL A 190 7.61 6.85 -1.29
N THR A 191 7.02 7.78 -2.06
CA THR A 191 5.64 8.20 -1.81
C THR A 191 4.66 7.03 -1.76
N MET A 192 4.77 6.07 -2.70
CA MET A 192 3.92 4.88 -2.66
C MET A 192 4.15 4.05 -1.39
N SER A 193 5.41 3.84 -1.03
CA SER A 193 5.82 3.08 0.15
C SER A 193 5.43 3.72 1.47
N HIS A 194 5.47 5.05 1.54
CA HIS A 194 5.10 5.86 2.69
C HIS A 194 3.60 5.74 2.97
N GLU A 195 2.76 5.96 1.96
CA GLU A 195 1.31 5.84 2.14
C GLU A 195 0.90 4.38 2.42
N VAL A 196 1.54 3.39 1.79
CA VAL A 196 1.31 1.98 2.13
C VAL A 196 1.77 1.66 3.56
N GLY A 197 2.78 2.36 4.07
CA GLY A 197 3.23 2.24 5.46
C GLY A 197 2.12 2.65 6.42
N HIS A 198 1.47 3.79 6.14
CA HIS A 198 0.30 4.24 6.88
C HIS A 198 -0.90 3.30 6.75
N VAL A 199 -1.21 2.79 5.55
CA VAL A 199 -2.24 1.76 5.36
C VAL A 199 -1.97 0.58 6.30
N LEU A 200 -0.72 0.15 6.42
CA LEU A 200 -0.29 -0.96 7.26
C LEU A 200 -0.01 -0.56 8.72
N GLY A 201 -0.39 0.65 9.14
CA GLY A 201 -0.43 1.08 10.53
C GLY A 201 0.85 1.72 11.07
N LEU A 202 1.78 2.14 10.20
CA LEU A 202 2.92 2.97 10.61
C LEU A 202 2.51 4.42 10.79
N PHE A 203 3.06 5.05 11.82
CA PHE A 203 3.01 6.48 12.04
C PHE A 203 4.19 7.18 11.37
N HIS A 204 4.12 8.50 11.29
CA HIS A 204 5.33 9.27 11.05
C HIS A 204 6.33 9.04 12.19
N THR A 205 7.62 9.10 11.90
CA THR A 205 8.68 8.98 12.93
C THR A 205 8.67 10.13 13.95
N PHE A 206 8.05 11.26 13.60
CA PHE A 206 7.89 12.46 14.44
C PHE A 206 6.45 12.65 14.96
N GLU A 207 5.63 11.60 14.95
CA GLU A 207 4.21 11.69 15.32
C GLU A 207 4.03 12.25 16.75
N ASN A 208 3.01 13.08 16.96
CA ASN A 208 2.74 13.80 18.20
C ASN A 208 1.31 13.59 18.71
N HIS A 209 0.70 12.48 18.31
CA HIS A 209 -0.60 11.99 18.77
C HIS A 209 -1.63 13.10 19.04
N PRO A 210 -2.20 13.74 17.99
CA PRO A 210 -3.12 14.88 18.16
C PRO A 210 -4.39 14.57 18.95
N LEU A 211 -4.73 13.28 19.08
CA LEU A 211 -5.88 12.79 19.86
C LEU A 211 -5.50 12.28 21.26
N ASP A 212 -4.22 12.40 21.65
CA ASP A 212 -3.68 12.09 22.97
C ASP A 212 -2.60 13.12 23.37
N PRO A 213 -3.00 14.31 23.84
CA PRO A 213 -2.10 15.45 24.06
C PRO A 213 -1.16 15.28 25.27
N LEU A 214 -1.18 14.11 25.92
CA LEU A 214 -0.19 13.73 26.93
C LEU A 214 1.09 13.16 26.32
N HIS A 215 1.06 12.86 25.02
CA HIS A 215 2.16 12.29 24.26
C HIS A 215 2.59 13.26 23.16
N GLY A 216 3.89 13.32 22.89
CA GLY A 216 4.52 14.35 22.06
C GLY A 216 5.72 13.84 21.28
N THR A 217 6.72 14.72 21.12
CA THR A 217 7.96 14.36 20.45
C THR A 217 8.79 13.42 21.32
N GLU A 218 9.15 12.28 20.75
CA GLU A 218 9.98 11.27 21.40
C GLU A 218 11.36 11.81 21.82
N SER A 219 11.82 11.44 23.02
CA SER A 219 13.17 11.69 23.51
C SER A 219 14.20 10.73 22.91
N VAL A 220 15.47 11.16 22.88
CA VAL A 220 16.56 10.36 22.28
C VAL A 220 16.91 9.13 23.14
N GLU A 221 16.61 9.17 24.44
CA GLU A 221 16.98 8.15 25.42
C GLU A 221 16.41 6.76 25.09
N ARG A 222 17.26 5.72 25.14
CA ARG A 222 16.91 4.33 24.80
C ARG A 222 17.01 3.37 25.97
N ASN A 223 17.49 3.83 27.12
CA ASN A 223 17.49 3.07 28.35
C ASN A 223 16.11 3.13 29.02
N ARG A 224 15.39 2.00 28.97
CA ARG A 224 14.06 1.85 29.59
C ARG A 224 13.94 2.25 31.07
N ASN A 225 15.05 2.29 31.79
CA ASN A 225 15.07 2.67 33.21
C ASN A 225 15.41 4.15 33.44
N ALA A 226 15.69 4.92 32.39
CA ALA A 226 15.97 6.35 32.50
C ALA A 226 14.65 7.15 32.55
N SER A 227 14.69 8.31 33.21
CA SER A 227 13.50 9.15 33.38
C SER A 227 13.00 9.79 32.08
N CYS A 228 13.88 9.92 31.09
CA CYS A 228 13.60 10.51 29.77
C CYS A 228 13.24 9.45 28.72
N TRP A 229 13.01 8.21 29.13
CA TRP A 229 12.65 7.16 28.19
C TRP A 229 11.15 7.18 27.92
N ASP A 230 10.77 7.38 26.67
CA ASP A 230 9.39 7.59 26.24
C ASP A 230 9.06 6.96 24.87
N CYS A 231 10.00 6.26 24.22
CA CYS A 231 9.80 5.71 22.87
C CYS A 231 8.66 4.69 22.70
N ASP A 232 8.07 4.19 23.80
CA ASP A 232 6.89 3.33 23.77
C ASP A 232 5.57 4.07 24.02
N VAL A 233 5.63 5.38 24.29
CA VAL A 233 4.49 6.27 24.54
C VAL A 233 4.51 7.55 23.72
N ASP A 234 5.63 7.93 23.12
CA ASP A 234 5.81 9.10 22.25
C ASP A 234 6.34 8.71 20.86
N GLY A 235 6.28 9.64 19.90
CA GLY A 235 6.73 9.41 18.53
C GLY A 235 5.91 8.37 17.79
N ASP A 236 6.55 7.42 17.11
CA ASP A 236 5.87 6.37 16.33
C ASP A 236 5.47 5.12 17.14
N TYR A 237 5.70 5.14 18.46
CA TYR A 237 5.60 4.00 19.40
C TYR A 237 6.56 2.84 19.11
N ILE A 238 7.69 3.09 18.45
CA ILE A 238 8.63 2.04 18.03
C ILE A 238 10.05 2.41 18.48
N CYS A 239 10.46 1.85 19.61
CA CYS A 239 11.75 2.12 20.23
C CYS A 239 13.02 1.77 19.41
N ASP A 240 12.93 1.07 18.28
CA ASP A 240 14.07 0.87 17.37
C ASP A 240 14.13 1.91 16.23
N THR A 241 13.11 2.76 16.12
CA THR A 241 13.12 4.00 15.34
C THR A 241 13.84 5.07 16.16
N PRO A 242 14.95 5.66 15.66
CA PRO A 242 15.58 6.80 16.31
C PRO A 242 14.65 8.01 16.33
N ALA A 243 14.66 8.75 17.44
CA ALA A 243 13.79 9.89 17.67
C ALA A 243 14.01 10.96 16.58
N ASP A 244 12.90 11.46 16.05
CA ASP A 244 12.89 12.37 14.92
C ASP A 244 12.82 13.83 15.40
N PRO A 245 13.73 14.72 14.95
CA PRO A 245 13.74 16.11 15.34
C PRO A 245 12.64 16.96 14.69
N ASP A 246 11.91 16.44 13.69
CA ASP A 246 10.74 17.12 13.14
C ASP A 246 9.66 17.26 14.22
N GLN A 247 8.88 18.35 14.15
CA GLN A 247 7.84 18.68 15.12
C GLN A 247 6.63 19.26 14.39
N ASP A 248 5.48 19.30 15.07
CA ASP A 248 4.29 19.98 14.54
C ASP A 248 4.59 21.42 14.13
N GLY A 249 4.40 21.72 12.86
CA GLY A 249 4.64 23.04 12.27
C GLY A 249 6.07 23.29 11.76
N ASP A 250 7.03 22.39 12.00
CA ASP A 250 8.32 22.35 11.31
C ASP A 250 8.69 20.92 10.91
N ASP A 251 7.96 20.43 9.89
CA ASP A 251 8.08 19.12 9.27
C ASP A 251 9.18 19.06 8.19
N ARG A 252 10.02 20.10 8.13
CA ARG A 252 11.12 20.22 7.14
C ARG A 252 12.48 20.29 7.81
N TYR A 253 12.56 20.17 9.12
CA TYR A 253 13.83 20.34 9.83
C TYR A 253 14.80 19.23 9.45
N LEU A 254 14.37 17.97 9.47
CA LEU A 254 15.17 16.81 9.08
C LEU A 254 15.62 16.94 7.62
N GLN A 255 14.71 17.29 6.72
CA GLN A 255 15.03 17.52 5.30
C GLN A 255 16.10 18.60 5.12
N SER A 256 15.94 19.74 5.80
CA SER A 256 16.82 20.91 5.65
C SER A 256 18.19 20.69 6.28
N ASN A 257 18.27 19.78 7.26
CA ASN A 257 19.48 19.45 7.99
C ASN A 257 20.03 18.05 7.64
N THR A 258 19.75 17.58 6.41
CA THR A 258 20.34 16.35 5.87
C THR A 258 21.12 16.66 4.61
N THR A 259 22.38 16.20 4.54
CA THR A 259 23.23 16.41 3.37
C THR A 259 22.67 15.70 2.11
N SER A 260 23.24 16.00 0.95
CA SER A 260 22.86 15.30 -0.29
C SER A 260 23.27 13.82 -0.27
N LEU A 261 22.69 13.04 -1.18
CA LEU A 261 23.09 11.66 -1.41
C LEU A 261 24.60 11.51 -1.68
N SER A 262 25.20 12.44 -2.43
CA SER A 262 26.65 12.50 -2.68
C SER A 262 27.50 12.76 -1.44
N ALA A 263 26.89 13.27 -0.37
CA ALA A 263 27.50 13.53 0.93
C ALA A 263 26.94 12.58 2.01
N ASN A 264 26.49 11.39 1.59
CA ASN A 264 26.04 10.28 2.42
C ASN A 264 24.80 10.53 3.29
N CYS A 265 23.94 11.51 2.94
CA CYS A 265 22.69 11.75 3.68
C CYS A 265 22.90 11.91 5.19
N ALA A 266 23.99 12.56 5.59
CA ALA A 266 24.36 12.77 6.98
C ALA A 266 23.47 13.87 7.59
N TYR A 267 22.99 13.63 8.81
CA TYR A 267 22.31 14.64 9.60
C TYR A 267 23.31 15.68 10.13
N THR A 268 23.00 16.96 9.94
CA THR A 268 23.83 18.11 10.36
C THR A 268 23.08 19.04 11.31
N GLY A 269 21.90 18.62 11.79
CA GLY A 269 21.08 19.42 12.68
C GLY A 269 21.65 19.50 14.08
N ASN A 270 21.13 20.46 14.84
CA ASN A 270 21.56 20.78 16.20
C ASN A 270 20.42 20.77 17.22
N ARG A 271 19.22 20.33 16.82
CA ARG A 271 18.07 20.17 17.73
C ARG A 271 18.38 19.17 18.82
N ARG A 272 17.86 19.46 20.01
CA ARG A 272 17.95 18.61 21.19
C ARG A 272 16.55 18.25 21.65
N ASP A 273 16.42 17.08 22.25
CA ASP A 273 15.19 16.69 22.94
C ASP A 273 14.99 17.50 24.23
N GLU A 274 13.88 17.25 24.92
CA GLU A 274 13.55 17.88 26.20
C GLU A 274 14.56 17.57 27.32
N CYS A 275 15.34 16.51 27.17
CA CYS A 275 16.40 16.11 28.09
C CYS A 275 17.78 16.68 27.72
N GLY A 276 17.84 17.54 26.70
CA GLY A 276 19.05 18.23 26.27
C GLY A 276 20.02 17.35 25.48
N VAL A 277 19.61 16.17 25.02
CA VAL A 277 20.38 15.25 24.19
C VAL A 277 20.19 15.62 22.72
N LEU A 278 21.28 15.57 21.93
CA LEU A 278 21.22 15.89 20.51
C LEU A 278 20.52 14.75 19.74
N TYR A 279 19.56 15.09 18.87
CA TYR A 279 18.90 14.11 18.01
C TYR A 279 19.90 13.43 17.07
N THR A 280 19.65 12.13 16.82
CA THR A 280 20.39 11.30 15.86
C THR A 280 19.41 10.52 14.98
N PRO A 281 18.61 11.22 14.15
CA PRO A 281 17.48 10.63 13.44
C PRO A 281 17.91 9.70 12.31
N ALA A 282 17.01 8.81 11.91
CA ALA A 282 17.17 7.99 10.72
C ALA A 282 16.87 8.81 9.45
N THR A 283 17.91 9.28 8.75
CA THR A 283 17.78 10.09 7.53
C THR A 283 17.32 9.31 6.29
N ASN A 284 17.17 7.99 6.40
CA ASN A 284 16.74 7.09 5.34
C ASN A 284 15.38 6.41 5.60
N ASN A 285 14.73 6.73 6.72
CA ASN A 285 13.44 6.15 7.06
C ASN A 285 12.33 6.78 6.23
N PHE A 286 11.64 6.02 5.38
CA PHE A 286 10.63 6.61 4.51
C PHE A 286 9.36 7.05 5.23
N MET A 287 9.17 6.74 6.53
CA MET A 287 8.10 7.32 7.37
C MET A 287 8.48 8.68 7.97
N SER A 288 9.71 9.15 7.76
CA SER A 288 10.14 10.51 8.10
C SER A 288 9.89 11.50 6.96
N TYR A 289 10.02 12.80 7.24
CA TYR A 289 10.05 13.83 6.21
C TYR A 289 11.47 14.19 5.75
N GLY A 290 12.43 13.27 5.88
CA GLY A 290 13.81 13.43 5.40
C GLY A 290 13.95 13.52 3.87
N ARG A 291 15.09 13.93 3.34
CA ARG A 291 15.27 14.21 1.89
C ARG A 291 14.98 12.98 1.01
N PHE A 292 14.12 13.12 -0.01
CA PHE A 292 13.66 12.00 -0.86
C PHE A 292 14.76 11.08 -1.38
N ALA A 293 15.87 11.64 -1.88
CA ALA A 293 17.00 10.87 -2.39
C ALA A 293 17.72 9.99 -1.34
N CYS A 294 17.43 10.19 -0.05
CA CYS A 294 18.00 9.46 1.06
C CYS A 294 17.06 8.37 1.60
N LEU A 295 15.75 8.50 1.36
CA LEU A 295 14.72 7.62 1.91
C LEU A 295 14.67 6.29 1.16
N ASN A 296 14.74 5.17 1.89
CA ASN A 296 14.72 3.84 1.27
C ASN A 296 14.42 2.66 2.22
N THR A 297 14.15 2.87 3.51
CA THR A 297 13.92 1.76 4.44
C THR A 297 12.96 2.11 5.56
N VAL A 298 12.55 1.10 6.31
CA VAL A 298 11.97 1.21 7.66
C VAL A 298 12.76 0.33 8.63
N THR A 299 12.51 0.45 9.93
CA THR A 299 13.18 -0.36 10.96
C THR A 299 12.61 -1.77 11.07
N VAL A 300 13.25 -2.64 11.86
CA VAL A 300 12.75 -3.99 12.11
C VAL A 300 11.45 -3.93 12.93
N GLY A 301 11.36 -3.00 13.88
CA GLY A 301 10.17 -2.72 14.67
C GLY A 301 9.00 -2.25 13.81
N GLN A 302 9.24 -1.32 12.88
CA GLN A 302 8.25 -0.88 11.89
C GLN A 302 7.77 -2.06 11.01
N GLY A 303 8.70 -2.86 10.48
CA GLY A 303 8.33 -4.09 9.77
C GLY A 303 7.49 -5.06 10.60
N THR A 304 7.78 -5.17 11.90
CA THR A 304 7.03 -6.03 12.83
C THR A 304 5.63 -5.48 13.11
N ARG A 305 5.49 -4.16 13.26
CA ARG A 305 4.20 -3.48 13.44
C ARG A 305 3.28 -3.70 12.25
N MET A 306 3.78 -3.56 11.03
CA MET A 306 2.99 -3.85 9.82
C MET A 306 2.52 -5.31 9.76
N ARG A 307 3.41 -6.27 10.08
CA ARG A 307 3.03 -7.69 10.16
C ARG A 307 2.03 -7.97 11.27
N TYR A 308 2.05 -7.21 12.37
CA TYR A 308 1.03 -7.32 13.42
C TYR A 308 -0.35 -6.98 12.86
N PHE A 309 -0.52 -5.85 12.16
CA PHE A 309 -1.81 -5.48 11.59
C PHE A 309 -2.25 -6.46 10.50
N LEU A 310 -1.35 -6.88 9.60
CA LEU A 310 -1.64 -7.90 8.59
C LEU A 310 -2.09 -9.25 9.19
N ALA A 311 -1.68 -9.57 10.42
CA ALA A 311 -2.04 -10.81 11.10
C ALA A 311 -3.34 -10.73 11.91
N ASN A 312 -3.68 -9.54 12.43
CA ASN A 312 -4.73 -9.38 13.43
C ASN A 312 -5.91 -8.54 12.95
N GLU A 313 -5.77 -7.72 11.91
CA GLU A 313 -6.89 -7.00 11.31
C GLU A 313 -7.61 -7.89 10.28
N SER A 314 -8.86 -8.24 10.58
CA SER A 314 -9.65 -9.14 9.73
C SER A 314 -9.87 -8.61 8.33
N ASP A 315 -9.96 -7.29 8.17
CA ASP A 315 -10.24 -6.64 6.89
C ASP A 315 -9.09 -6.85 5.89
N PHE A 316 -7.84 -6.94 6.39
CA PHE A 316 -6.67 -7.26 5.58
C PHE A 316 -6.60 -8.71 5.10
N ALA A 317 -7.38 -9.64 5.68
CA ALA A 317 -7.40 -11.02 5.21
C ALA A 317 -7.82 -11.11 3.72
N SER A 318 -8.69 -10.20 3.27
CA SER A 318 -9.21 -10.19 1.91
C SER A 318 -8.16 -9.79 0.85
N ILE A 319 -7.21 -8.93 1.22
CA ILE A 319 -6.16 -8.42 0.31
C ILE A 319 -4.93 -9.33 0.28
N LEU A 320 -4.80 -10.26 1.22
CA LEU A 320 -3.70 -11.21 1.25
C LEU A 320 -3.91 -12.37 0.28
N ALA A 321 -2.83 -12.82 -0.35
CA ALA A 321 -2.83 -14.09 -1.05
C ALA A 321 -2.97 -15.23 -0.03
N PRO A 322 -3.86 -16.22 -0.28
CA PRO A 322 -4.02 -17.36 0.61
C PRO A 322 -2.71 -18.16 0.69
N GLU A 323 -2.49 -18.85 1.80
CA GLU A 323 -1.33 -19.76 1.92
C GLU A 323 -1.41 -20.89 0.90
N THR A 324 -2.58 -21.52 0.81
CA THR A 324 -2.88 -22.56 -0.16
C THR A 324 -4.15 -22.23 -0.92
N ALA A 325 -4.18 -22.52 -2.22
CA ALA A 325 -5.38 -22.38 -3.05
C ALA A 325 -5.49 -23.53 -4.05
N ALA A 326 -6.69 -23.74 -4.59
CA ALA A 326 -6.92 -24.73 -5.62
C ALA A 326 -7.96 -24.24 -6.63
N ALA A 327 -7.88 -24.73 -7.87
CA ALA A 327 -8.93 -24.52 -8.86
C ALA A 327 -9.20 -25.84 -9.60
N PRO A 328 -10.46 -26.25 -9.80
CA PRO A 328 -11.69 -25.60 -9.32
C PRO A 328 -11.85 -25.73 -7.80
N LEU A 329 -12.55 -24.75 -7.19
CA LEU A 329 -12.75 -24.67 -5.74
C LEU A 329 -13.82 -25.64 -5.21
N PHE A 330 -14.67 -26.20 -6.09
CA PHE A 330 -15.77 -27.08 -5.70
C PHE A 330 -15.92 -28.24 -6.69
N PHE A 331 -16.24 -29.43 -6.18
CA PHE A 331 -16.67 -30.57 -6.99
C PHE A 331 -18.19 -30.45 -7.28
N PRO A 332 -18.70 -30.88 -8.45
CA PRO A 332 -18.03 -31.48 -9.61
C PRO A 332 -17.69 -30.46 -10.71
N TYR A 333 -17.30 -29.23 -10.37
CA TYR A 333 -17.09 -28.20 -11.39
C TYR A 333 -15.86 -28.52 -12.25
N SER A 334 -16.00 -28.35 -13.57
CA SER A 334 -14.89 -28.31 -14.51
C SER A 334 -14.66 -26.87 -14.98
N ILE A 335 -13.42 -26.44 -15.06
CA ILE A 335 -13.06 -25.13 -15.61
C ILE A 335 -12.60 -25.30 -17.06
N LEU A 336 -13.18 -24.52 -17.97
CA LEU A 336 -12.73 -24.34 -19.34
C LEU A 336 -12.62 -22.84 -19.61
N LEU A 337 -11.39 -22.34 -19.71
CA LEU A 337 -11.09 -20.96 -20.06
C LEU A 337 -10.75 -20.88 -21.56
N THR A 338 -11.54 -20.13 -22.32
CA THR A 338 -11.33 -19.93 -23.76
C THR A 338 -10.93 -18.49 -24.11
N SER A 339 -11.19 -17.53 -23.23
CA SER A 339 -10.79 -16.14 -23.40
C SER A 339 -10.63 -15.45 -22.03
N GLY A 340 -10.12 -14.22 -22.04
CA GLY A 340 -9.92 -13.42 -20.84
C GLY A 340 -8.57 -13.65 -20.16
N ASN A 341 -8.34 -12.91 -19.08
CA ASN A 341 -7.11 -12.94 -18.30
C ASN A 341 -7.43 -13.38 -16.87
N VAL A 342 -6.70 -14.38 -16.37
CA VAL A 342 -6.78 -14.84 -14.98
C VAL A 342 -5.41 -14.70 -14.34
N LEU A 343 -5.38 -14.08 -13.15
CA LEU A 343 -4.20 -14.04 -12.31
C LEU A 343 -4.55 -14.68 -10.96
N ASP A 344 -4.08 -15.90 -10.77
CA ASP A 344 -4.26 -16.67 -9.54
C ASP A 344 -2.99 -16.60 -8.69
N VAL A 345 -3.17 -16.52 -7.37
CA VAL A 345 -2.03 -16.39 -6.45
C VAL A 345 -2.23 -17.16 -5.15
N SER A 346 -1.17 -17.81 -4.69
CA SER A 346 -1.03 -18.31 -3.32
C SER A 346 0.40 -18.19 -2.84
N ARG A 347 0.62 -18.23 -1.52
CA ARG A 347 1.96 -18.03 -0.93
C ARG A 347 2.80 -19.30 -0.93
N ASP A 348 2.17 -20.46 -0.72
CA ASP A 348 2.85 -21.76 -0.62
C ASP A 348 2.50 -22.70 -1.76
N LEU A 349 1.23 -23.07 -1.86
CA LEU A 349 0.77 -24.15 -2.74
C LEU A 349 -0.43 -23.70 -3.55
N PHE A 350 -0.37 -23.91 -4.85
CA PHE A 350 -1.55 -23.85 -5.70
C PHE A 350 -1.76 -25.18 -6.40
N THR A 351 -2.97 -25.74 -6.29
CA THR A 351 -3.31 -27.00 -6.97
C THR A 351 -4.33 -26.78 -8.08
N LEU A 352 -3.96 -27.12 -9.31
CA LEU A 352 -4.87 -27.16 -10.45
C LEU A 352 -5.41 -28.56 -10.65
N GLY A 353 -6.72 -28.66 -10.82
CA GLY A 353 -7.44 -29.90 -11.11
C GLY A 353 -7.77 -30.76 -9.89
N GLU A 354 -7.71 -30.22 -8.66
CA GLU A 354 -7.96 -30.98 -7.42
C GLU A 354 -9.35 -31.64 -7.40
N LEU A 355 -10.39 -30.86 -7.78
CA LEU A 355 -11.79 -31.25 -7.66
C LEU A 355 -12.50 -31.39 -9.02
N GLY A 356 -11.76 -31.42 -10.13
CA GLY A 356 -12.31 -31.56 -11.47
C GLY A 356 -11.36 -31.12 -12.58
N PRO A 357 -11.67 -31.37 -13.86
CA PRO A 357 -10.82 -30.96 -14.97
C PRO A 357 -10.62 -29.43 -15.03
N TYR A 358 -9.40 -29.00 -15.36
CA TYR A 358 -9.05 -27.59 -15.54
C TYR A 358 -8.39 -27.41 -16.91
N GLN A 359 -9.03 -26.66 -17.80
CA GLN A 359 -8.59 -26.52 -19.18
C GLN A 359 -8.43 -25.06 -19.57
N VAL A 360 -7.31 -24.73 -20.20
CA VAL A 360 -7.05 -23.41 -20.80
C VAL A 360 -6.85 -23.60 -22.29
N GLN A 361 -7.62 -22.88 -23.10
CA GLN A 361 -7.65 -23.02 -24.55
C GLN A 361 -7.79 -21.64 -25.21
N GLN A 362 -7.63 -21.62 -26.54
CA GLN A 362 -7.88 -20.43 -27.37
C GLN A 362 -7.09 -19.20 -26.87
N SER A 363 -7.73 -18.03 -26.75
CA SER A 363 -7.04 -16.77 -26.43
C SER A 363 -6.95 -16.48 -24.92
N ALA A 364 -7.31 -17.44 -24.06
CA ALA A 364 -7.20 -17.26 -22.62
C ALA A 364 -5.74 -17.05 -22.17
N THR A 365 -5.52 -16.08 -21.29
CA THR A 365 -4.25 -15.88 -20.60
C THR A 365 -4.41 -16.21 -19.12
N VAL A 366 -3.62 -17.17 -18.63
CA VAL A 366 -3.58 -17.55 -17.21
C VAL A 366 -2.18 -17.32 -16.68
N VAL A 367 -2.07 -16.50 -15.65
CA VAL A 367 -0.86 -16.34 -14.84
C VAL A 367 -1.17 -16.91 -13.47
N LEU A 368 -0.33 -17.82 -13.00
CA LEU A 368 -0.43 -18.37 -11.65
C LEU A 368 0.88 -18.15 -10.94
N ARG A 369 0.80 -17.50 -9.77
CA ARG A 369 1.95 -17.21 -8.91
C ARG A 369 1.84 -18.00 -7.61
N SER A 370 2.75 -18.96 -7.41
CA SER A 370 2.85 -19.70 -6.16
C SER A 370 4.22 -20.31 -5.97
N LYS A 371 4.67 -20.47 -4.72
CA LYS A 371 5.95 -21.14 -4.40
C LYS A 371 5.97 -22.58 -4.94
N ARG A 372 4.84 -23.28 -4.88
CA ARG A 372 4.67 -24.65 -5.37
C ARG A 372 3.38 -24.74 -6.18
N ILE A 373 3.46 -25.35 -7.35
CA ILE A 373 2.32 -25.53 -8.25
C ILE A 373 2.17 -27.02 -8.54
N VAL A 374 0.99 -27.56 -8.24
CA VAL A 374 0.67 -28.98 -8.47
C VAL A 374 -0.41 -29.06 -9.54
N LEU A 375 -0.13 -29.85 -10.59
CA LEU A 375 -1.09 -30.14 -11.65
C LEU A 375 -1.62 -31.56 -11.46
N LYS A 376 -2.93 -31.70 -11.27
CA LYS A 376 -3.60 -32.99 -11.11
C LYS A 376 -4.05 -33.57 -12.46
N PRO A 377 -4.40 -34.88 -12.50
CA PRO A 377 -5.00 -35.47 -13.71
C PRO A 377 -6.22 -34.68 -14.19
N GLY A 378 -6.28 -34.39 -15.48
CA GLY A 378 -7.36 -33.60 -16.08
C GLY A 378 -7.04 -32.11 -16.28
N VAL A 379 -5.87 -31.63 -15.82
CA VAL A 379 -5.35 -30.32 -16.23
C VAL A 379 -4.86 -30.38 -17.68
N ARG A 380 -5.31 -29.46 -18.54
CA ARG A 380 -4.86 -29.34 -19.94
C ARG A 380 -4.62 -27.88 -20.32
N PHE A 381 -3.47 -27.61 -20.92
CA PHE A 381 -3.14 -26.30 -21.50
C PHE A 381 -2.96 -26.45 -23.00
N SER A 382 -3.86 -25.83 -23.77
CA SER A 382 -3.84 -25.78 -25.23
C SER A 382 -4.09 -24.35 -25.71
N PRO A 383 -3.29 -23.35 -25.30
CA PRO A 383 -3.47 -21.97 -25.74
C PRO A 383 -3.34 -21.87 -27.26
N GLY A 384 -4.27 -21.16 -27.87
CA GLY A 384 -4.25 -20.80 -29.29
C GLY A 384 -3.52 -19.47 -29.52
N VAL A 385 -3.74 -18.86 -30.69
CA VAL A 385 -3.14 -17.57 -31.03
C VAL A 385 -3.58 -16.51 -30.02
N GLY A 386 -2.61 -15.84 -29.39
CA GLY A 386 -2.84 -14.83 -28.36
C GLY A 386 -3.11 -15.35 -26.95
N GLY A 387 -3.28 -16.67 -26.76
CA GLY A 387 -3.41 -17.28 -25.44
C GLY A 387 -2.05 -17.56 -24.79
N ARG A 388 -1.98 -17.56 -23.46
CA ARG A 388 -0.75 -17.80 -22.71
C ARG A 388 -1.03 -18.49 -21.37
N VAL A 389 -0.19 -19.44 -20.98
CA VAL A 389 -0.19 -19.97 -19.61
C VAL A 389 1.19 -19.74 -19.01
N HIS A 390 1.25 -19.07 -17.86
CA HIS A 390 2.47 -18.78 -17.16
C HIS A 390 2.35 -19.21 -15.69
N LEU A 391 3.04 -20.28 -15.35
CA LEU A 391 3.09 -20.85 -14.00
C LEU A 391 4.46 -20.53 -13.43
N THR A 392 4.51 -19.70 -12.39
CA THR A 392 5.77 -19.18 -11.84
C THR A 392 5.67 -18.97 -10.33
N ASN A 393 6.81 -18.82 -9.66
CA ASN A 393 6.83 -18.25 -8.32
C ASN A 393 6.45 -16.76 -8.37
N ASN A 394 6.15 -16.17 -7.21
CA ASN A 394 6.05 -14.71 -7.13
C ASN A 394 7.48 -14.14 -7.10
N PRO A 395 7.97 -13.47 -8.16
CA PRO A 395 9.34 -12.92 -8.18
C PRO A 395 9.55 -11.83 -7.13
N ASN A 396 8.45 -11.25 -6.63
CA ASN A 396 8.47 -10.19 -5.62
C ASN A 396 8.54 -10.74 -4.17
N CYS A 397 8.74 -12.04 -4.00
CA CYS A 397 8.74 -12.75 -2.70
C CYS A 397 10.01 -13.57 -2.44
N GLU A 398 11.10 -13.32 -3.16
CA GLU A 398 12.37 -14.08 -3.03
C GLU A 398 13.29 -13.59 -1.90
#